data_AF-A0A350WQ59-F1
#
_entry.id   AF-A0A350WQ59-F1
#
_cell.length_a   1.000
_cell.length_b   1.000
_cell.length_c   1.000
_cell.angle_alpha   90.00
_cell.angle_beta   90.00
_cell.angle_gamma   90.00
#
_symmetry.space_group_name_H-M   'P 1'
#
loop_
_entity.id
_entity.type
_entity.pdbx_description
1 polymer ?
#
loop_
_entity_poly.entity_id
_entity_poly.type
_entity_poly.pdbx_seq_one_letter_code
_entity_poly.pdbx_strand_id
1 'polypeptide(L)'
;QAIHNWAYRFHAVKWIHAPHPIGGFMSLRYLMWVTHSRDTWMHRLDICRAANLPFEQTREHDGRIVELVVRDLAKKLNKRLDGRGIILLLTGISGGTWKIGKGEPAAEMEMDALDFNIFVSGRFSYEEGMKRAR
;
A
#
# COMPACT_ATOMS: atom_id res chain seq x y z
N GLN A 1 -23.55 1.68 16.32
CA GLN A 1 -23.18 1.70 17.75
C GLN A 1 -22.30 0.51 18.19
N ALA A 2 -22.27 -0.63 17.48
CA ALA A 2 -21.41 -1.78 17.81
C ALA A 2 -19.90 -1.59 17.48
N ILE A 3 -19.57 -0.84 16.43
CA ILE A 3 -18.18 -0.60 15.98
C ILE A 3 -17.37 0.20 17.03
N HIS A 4 -18.04 1.10 17.77
CA HIS A 4 -17.39 1.96 18.74
C HIS A 4 -16.98 1.22 20.02
N ASN A 5 -17.59 0.07 20.35
CA ASN A 5 -17.26 -0.66 21.59
C ASN A 5 -16.21 -1.77 21.39
N TRP A 6 -16.04 -2.28 20.16
CA TRP A 6 -15.05 -3.33 19.89
C TRP A 6 -13.61 -2.79 19.84
N ALA A 7 -13.41 -1.59 19.28
CA ALA A 7 -12.10 -0.97 19.14
C ALA A 7 -11.47 -0.50 20.48
N TYR A 8 -12.28 -0.19 21.50
CA TYR A 8 -11.81 0.37 22.77
C TYR A 8 -11.35 -0.67 23.80
N ARG A 9 -11.77 -1.94 23.68
CA ARG A 9 -11.36 -3.02 24.60
C ARG A 9 -9.89 -3.45 24.48
N PHE A 10 -9.13 -2.90 23.53
CA PHE A 10 -7.72 -3.23 23.27
C PHE A 10 -6.76 -2.05 23.49
N HIS A 11 -7.10 -1.08 24.33
CA HIS A 11 -6.17 0.01 24.69
C HIS A 11 -4.83 -0.51 25.28
N ALA A 12 -4.85 -1.67 25.93
CA ALA A 12 -3.65 -2.34 26.45
C ALA A 12 -2.69 -2.86 25.35
N VAL A 13 -3.20 -3.10 24.13
CA VAL A 13 -2.40 -3.57 22.98
C VAL A 13 -1.60 -2.44 22.32
N LYS A 14 -1.85 -1.17 22.69
CA LYS A 14 -1.10 -0.01 22.15
C LYS A 14 0.41 -0.08 22.40
N TRP A 15 0.84 -0.82 23.42
CA TRP A 15 2.23 -0.87 23.88
C TRP A 15 3.00 -2.12 23.45
N ILE A 16 2.32 -3.10 22.85
CA ILE A 16 2.95 -4.32 22.38
C ILE A 16 3.54 -4.05 20.99
N HIS A 17 4.85 -3.84 20.97
CA HIS A 17 5.64 -3.84 19.75
C HIS A 17 6.08 -5.29 19.50
N ALA A 18 5.55 -5.90 18.44
CA ALA A 18 5.99 -7.22 18.03
C ALA A 18 7.16 -7.08 17.04
N PRO A 19 8.19 -7.95 17.12
CA PRO A 19 9.22 -8.01 16.11
C PRO A 19 8.57 -8.37 14.76
N HIS A 20 8.77 -7.53 13.74
CA HIS A 20 8.31 -7.81 12.39
C HIS A 20 9.32 -8.75 11.69
N PRO A 21 8.89 -9.78 10.95
CA PRO A 21 9.77 -10.72 10.26
C PRO A 21 10.66 -10.11 9.14
N ILE A 22 10.57 -8.80 8.91
CA ILE A 22 11.33 -8.06 7.87
C ILE A 22 12.15 -6.92 8.52
N GLY A 23 12.33 -6.97 9.85
CA GLY A 23 13.09 -6.00 10.63
C GLY A 23 12.25 -4.85 11.21
N GLY A 24 12.55 -4.47 12.46
CA GLY A 24 11.96 -3.33 13.17
C GLY A 24 10.79 -3.67 14.09
N PHE A 25 10.39 -2.69 14.90
CA PHE A 25 9.23 -2.72 15.78
C PHE A 25 8.05 -2.01 15.11
N MET A 26 6.96 -2.74 14.87
CA MET A 26 5.70 -2.19 14.37
C MET A 26 4.65 -2.37 15.46
N SER A 27 3.82 -1.34 15.72
CA SER A 27 2.74 -1.50 16.69
C SER A 27 1.83 -2.66 16.26
N LEU A 28 1.46 -3.55 17.18
CA LEU A 28 0.56 -4.66 16.88
C LEU A 28 -0.76 -4.17 16.25
N ARG A 29 -1.20 -2.96 16.63
CA ARG A 29 -2.33 -2.29 15.99
C ARG A 29 -2.10 -2.07 14.48
N TYR A 30 -0.96 -1.52 14.10
CA TYR A 30 -0.70 -1.27 12.69
C TYR A 30 -0.64 -2.58 11.88
N LEU A 31 0.00 -3.60 12.45
CA LEU A 31 0.08 -4.93 11.85
C LEU A 31 -1.32 -5.56 11.65
N MET A 32 -2.14 -5.55 12.69
CA MET A 32 -3.47 -6.18 12.68
C MET A 32 -4.50 -5.41 11.86
N TRP A 33 -4.46 -4.07 11.89
CA TRP A 33 -5.56 -3.26 11.34
C TRP A 33 -5.25 -2.68 9.96
N VAL A 34 -3.97 -2.45 9.65
CA VAL A 34 -3.56 -1.87 8.36
C VAL A 34 -2.93 -2.94 7.48
N THR A 35 -1.93 -3.67 7.99
CA THR A 35 -1.22 -4.65 7.17
C THR A 35 -2.11 -5.84 6.80
N HIS A 36 -2.83 -6.45 7.75
CA HIS A 36 -3.72 -7.59 7.45
C HIS A 36 -4.87 -7.21 6.51
N SER A 37 -5.54 -6.08 6.74
CA SER A 37 -6.64 -5.62 5.87
C SER A 37 -6.19 -5.39 4.43
N ARG A 38 -4.95 -4.90 4.24
CA ARG A 38 -4.34 -4.77 2.92
C ARG A 38 -4.00 -6.13 2.32
N ASP A 39 -3.49 -7.05 3.12
CA ASP A 39 -3.07 -8.36 2.64
C ASP A 39 -4.26 -9.22 2.18
N THR A 40 -5.36 -9.22 2.95
CA THR A 40 -6.60 -9.89 2.52
C THR A 40 -7.17 -9.30 1.24
N TRP A 41 -7.08 -7.98 1.06
CA TRP A 41 -7.46 -7.31 -0.17
C TRP A 41 -6.59 -7.73 -1.36
N MET A 42 -5.26 -7.80 -1.19
CA MET A 42 -4.36 -8.27 -2.26
C MET A 42 -4.62 -9.73 -2.62
N HIS A 43 -4.87 -10.59 -1.63
CA HIS A 43 -5.22 -11.99 -1.88
C HIS A 43 -6.56 -12.14 -2.61
N ARG A 44 -7.55 -11.28 -2.33
CA ARG A 44 -8.79 -11.24 -3.12
C ARG A 44 -8.49 -10.90 -4.58
N LEU A 45 -7.64 -9.90 -4.83
CA LEU A 45 -7.23 -9.53 -6.19
C LEU A 45 -6.54 -10.70 -6.91
N ASP A 46 -5.61 -11.38 -6.24
CA ASP A 46 -4.90 -12.55 -6.79
C ASP A 46 -5.88 -13.67 -7.18
N ILE A 47 -6.86 -13.97 -6.31
CA ILE A 47 -7.89 -14.98 -6.58
C ILE A 47 -8.77 -14.58 -7.76
N CYS A 48 -9.23 -13.32 -7.82
CA CYS A 48 -10.02 -12.83 -8.94
C CYS A 48 -9.26 -12.96 -10.27
N ARG A 49 -7.97 -12.60 -10.29
CA ARG A 49 -7.10 -12.77 -11.47
C ARG A 49 -6.92 -14.24 -11.85
N ALA A 50 -6.64 -15.12 -10.89
CA ALA A 50 -6.44 -16.55 -11.13
C ALA A 50 -7.72 -17.25 -11.61
N ALA A 51 -8.88 -16.84 -11.08
CA ALA A 51 -10.18 -17.38 -11.46
C ALA A 51 -10.79 -16.71 -12.70
N ASN A 52 -10.10 -15.71 -13.29
CA ASN A 52 -10.62 -14.86 -14.37
C ASN A 52 -11.99 -14.24 -14.05
N LEU A 53 -12.16 -13.81 -12.80
CA LEU A 53 -13.36 -13.13 -12.30
C LEU A 53 -13.14 -11.62 -12.19
N PRO A 54 -14.18 -10.80 -12.39
CA PRO A 54 -14.07 -9.36 -12.22
C PRO A 54 -13.71 -9.02 -10.77
N PHE A 55 -12.74 -8.11 -10.61
CA PHE A 55 -12.41 -7.52 -9.33
C PHE A 55 -13.20 -6.23 -9.15
N GLU A 56 -14.36 -6.33 -8.50
CA GLU A 56 -15.23 -5.19 -8.20
C GLU A 56 -14.54 -4.20 -7.27
N GLN A 57 -14.40 -2.96 -7.76
CA GLN A 57 -13.72 -1.85 -7.08
C GLN A 57 -14.65 -0.67 -6.84
N THR A 58 -14.42 0.03 -5.74
CA THR A 58 -14.94 1.36 -5.45
C THR A 58 -13.80 2.29 -5.08
N ARG A 59 -13.88 3.55 -5.54
CA ARG A 59 -12.84 4.54 -5.24
C ARG A 59 -12.72 4.78 -3.73
N GLU A 60 -13.83 4.77 -3.00
CA GLU A 60 -13.91 5.06 -1.58
C GLU A 60 -13.18 3.99 -0.73
N HIS A 61 -13.29 2.72 -1.13
CA HIS A 61 -12.64 1.62 -0.42
C HIS A 61 -11.22 1.37 -0.91
N ASP A 62 -11.06 1.10 -2.21
CA ASP A 62 -9.80 0.63 -2.79
C ASP A 62 -8.80 1.77 -2.91
N GLY A 63 -9.26 2.99 -3.21
CA GLY A 63 -8.42 4.18 -3.23
C GLY A 63 -7.77 4.43 -1.86
N ARG A 64 -8.51 4.19 -0.76
CA ARG A 64 -7.97 4.32 0.59
C ARG A 64 -6.87 3.30 0.88
N ILE A 65 -6.97 2.09 0.34
CA ILE A 65 -5.92 1.08 0.46
C ILE A 65 -4.67 1.52 -0.31
N VAL A 66 -4.84 1.99 -1.55
CA VAL A 66 -3.76 2.53 -2.39
C VAL A 66 -3.04 3.68 -1.70
N GLU A 67 -3.78 4.66 -1.16
CA GLU A 67 -3.22 5.79 -0.41
C GLU A 67 -2.39 5.34 0.80
N LEU A 68 -2.84 4.34 1.54
CA LEU A 68 -2.10 3.79 2.67
C LEU A 68 -0.79 3.13 2.22
N VAL A 69 -0.80 2.45 1.07
CA VAL A 69 0.40 1.85 0.46
C VAL A 69 1.37 2.91 -0.01
N VAL A 70 0.90 3.93 -0.74
CA VAL A 70 1.74 5.04 -1.21
C VAL A 70 2.34 5.80 -0.02
N ARG A 71 1.58 6.02 1.06
CA ARG A 71 2.10 6.62 2.29
C ARG A 71 3.23 5.80 2.90
N ASP A 72 3.08 4.48 2.96
CA ASP A 72 4.10 3.59 3.52
C ASP A 72 5.34 3.52 2.64
N LEU A 73 5.14 3.50 1.32
CA LEU A 73 6.22 3.62 0.35
C LEU A 73 6.97 4.94 0.53
N ALA A 74 6.27 6.06 0.63
CA ALA A 74 6.86 7.38 0.79
C ALA A 74 7.71 7.47 2.07
N LYS A 75 7.25 6.90 3.19
CA LYS A 75 8.04 6.82 4.43
C LYS A 75 9.34 6.05 4.24
N LYS A 76 9.31 4.94 3.50
CA LYS A 76 10.51 4.13 3.21
C LYS A 76 11.46 4.84 2.24
N LEU A 77 10.93 5.47 1.20
CA LEU A 77 11.72 6.12 0.16
C LEU A 77 12.29 7.48 0.59
N ASN A 78 11.62 8.23 1.48
CA ASN A 78 12.06 9.56 1.88
C ASN A 78 13.54 9.62 2.33
N LYS A 79 14.04 8.57 3.00
CA LYS A 79 15.46 8.49 3.38
C LYS A 79 16.41 8.27 2.19
N ARG A 80 15.95 7.59 1.15
CA ARG A 80 16.74 7.24 -0.04
C ARG A 80 16.73 8.32 -1.11
N LEU A 81 15.69 9.16 -1.14
CA LEU A 81 15.56 10.20 -2.14
C LEU A 81 16.56 11.35 -1.95
N ASP A 82 17.16 11.49 -0.77
CA ASP A 82 18.22 12.45 -0.49
C ASP A 82 17.85 13.87 -0.95
N GLY A 83 16.70 14.35 -0.49
CA GLY A 83 16.16 15.67 -0.85
C GLY A 83 15.41 15.73 -2.19
N ARG A 84 15.54 14.75 -3.09
CA ARG A 84 14.81 14.73 -4.37
C ARG A 84 13.34 14.29 -4.23
N GLY A 85 12.56 14.53 -5.28
CA GLY A 85 11.19 14.05 -5.42
C GLY A 85 11.04 12.96 -6.50
N ILE A 86 9.92 12.24 -6.47
CA ILE A 86 9.43 11.38 -7.56
C ILE A 86 7.93 11.63 -7.72
N ILE A 87 7.43 11.69 -8.96
CA ILE A 87 5.99 11.69 -9.24
C ILE A 87 5.53 10.25 -9.49
N LEU A 88 4.46 9.86 -8.80
CA LEU A 88 3.79 8.58 -8.98
C LEU A 88 2.38 8.84 -9.52
N LEU A 89 2.12 8.37 -10.74
CA LEU A 89 0.80 8.40 -11.36
C LEU A 89 0.23 6.99 -11.33
N LEU A 90 -0.82 6.76 -10.54
CA LEU A 90 -1.54 5.49 -10.56
C LEU A 90 -2.84 5.65 -11.33
N THR A 91 -3.06 4.81 -12.32
CA THR A 91 -4.29 4.81 -13.14
C THR A 91 -5.33 3.84 -12.56
N GLY A 92 -6.55 3.85 -13.13
CA GLY A 92 -7.66 3.00 -12.68
C GLY A 92 -8.56 3.65 -11.61
N ILE A 93 -9.58 2.91 -11.17
CA ILE A 93 -10.64 3.41 -10.26
C ILE A 93 -10.05 3.90 -8.92
N SER A 94 -9.10 3.15 -8.39
CA SER A 94 -8.39 3.41 -7.14
C SER A 94 -7.11 4.24 -7.32
N GLY A 95 -6.86 4.74 -8.54
CA GLY A 95 -5.69 5.54 -8.90
C GLY A 95 -5.72 6.99 -8.42
N GLY A 96 -4.63 7.70 -8.67
CA GLY A 96 -4.39 9.09 -8.27
C GLY A 96 -2.99 9.56 -8.64
N THR A 97 -2.59 10.73 -8.16
CA THR A 97 -1.24 11.28 -8.38
C THR A 97 -0.62 11.68 -7.05
N TRP A 98 0.63 11.27 -6.82
CA TRP A 98 1.37 11.57 -5.61
C TRP A 98 2.78 12.08 -5.92
N LYS A 99 3.22 13.09 -5.18
CA LYS A 99 4.64 13.48 -5.10
C LYS A 99 5.26 12.85 -3.85
N ILE A 100 6.25 12.00 -4.05
CA ILE A 100 7.05 11.41 -2.98
C ILE A 100 8.34 12.20 -2.84
N GLY A 101 8.72 12.60 -1.62
CA GLY A 101 9.86 13.48 -1.39
C GLY A 101 9.50 14.96 -1.52
N LYS A 102 10.36 15.84 -0.97
CA LYS A 102 10.07 17.28 -0.85
C LYS A 102 10.71 18.15 -1.95
N GLY A 103 11.85 17.77 -2.51
CA GLY A 103 12.53 18.57 -3.53
C GLY A 103 11.98 18.35 -4.93
N GLU A 104 12.76 18.78 -5.92
CA GLU A 104 12.39 18.69 -7.33
C GLU A 104 12.24 17.23 -7.78
N PRO A 105 11.19 16.89 -8.55
CA PRO A 105 11.03 15.57 -9.10
C PRO A 105 12.22 15.19 -9.99
N ALA A 106 12.89 14.11 -9.63
CA ALA A 106 13.98 13.54 -10.41
C ALA A 106 13.53 12.42 -11.35
N ALA A 107 12.30 11.91 -11.16
CA ALA A 107 11.69 10.87 -11.97
C ALA A 107 10.17 10.90 -11.86
N GLU A 108 9.51 10.32 -12.85
CA GLU A 108 8.08 10.06 -12.88
C GLU A 108 7.86 8.57 -13.19
N MET A 109 6.78 7.98 -12.68
CA MET A 109 6.37 6.62 -12.99
C MET A 109 4.85 6.54 -13.07
N GLU A 110 4.34 5.98 -14.16
CA GLU A 110 2.92 5.68 -14.33
C GLU A 110 2.66 4.17 -14.28
N MET A 111 1.63 3.71 -13.56
CA MET A 111 1.23 2.30 -13.50
C MET A 111 -0.26 2.15 -13.13
N ASP A 112 -0.93 1.05 -13.51
CA ASP A 112 -2.24 0.73 -12.92
C ASP A 112 -2.16 0.55 -11.40
N ALA A 113 -3.14 1.06 -10.66
CA ALA A 113 -3.12 1.02 -9.20
C ALA A 113 -3.10 -0.41 -8.63
N LEU A 114 -3.76 -1.37 -9.27
CA LEU A 114 -3.75 -2.76 -8.81
C LEU A 114 -2.38 -3.40 -9.05
N ASP A 115 -1.81 -3.19 -10.24
CA ASP A 115 -0.48 -3.70 -10.57
C ASP A 115 0.61 -3.09 -9.69
N PHE A 116 0.50 -1.80 -9.37
CA PHE A 116 1.40 -1.15 -8.43
C PHE A 116 1.38 -1.80 -7.06
N ASN A 117 0.20 -2.15 -6.52
CA ASN A 117 0.08 -2.82 -5.23
C ASN A 117 0.75 -4.20 -5.22
N ILE A 118 0.59 -4.97 -6.31
CA ILE A 118 1.26 -6.27 -6.48
C ILE A 118 2.77 -6.08 -6.60
N PHE A 119 3.22 -5.10 -7.38
CA PHE A 119 4.65 -4.79 -7.55
C PHE A 119 5.33 -4.44 -6.23
N VAL A 120 4.80 -3.47 -5.48
CA VAL A 120 5.43 -3.02 -4.23
C VAL A 120 5.30 -4.03 -3.09
N SER A 121 4.45 -5.06 -3.24
CA SER A 121 4.40 -6.20 -2.34
C SER A 121 5.52 -7.23 -2.59
N GLY A 122 6.27 -7.09 -3.69
CA GLY A 122 7.35 -8.01 -4.09
C GLY A 122 6.85 -9.25 -4.82
N ARG A 123 5.58 -9.27 -5.25
CA ARG A 123 4.98 -10.38 -6.03
C ARG A 123 5.27 -10.28 -7.53
N PHE A 124 5.74 -9.12 -8.00
CA PHE A 124 6.35 -8.98 -9.32
C PHE A 124 7.86 -8.80 -9.17
N SER A 125 8.60 -9.38 -10.10
CA SER A 125 10.01 -9.03 -10.33
C SER A 125 10.15 -7.59 -10.80
N TYR A 126 11.36 -7.04 -10.70
CA TYR A 126 11.66 -5.71 -11.22
C TYR A 126 11.32 -5.60 -12.72
N GLU A 127 11.68 -6.59 -13.52
CA GLU A 127 11.41 -6.59 -14.97
C GLU A 127 9.92 -6.61 -15.30
N GLU A 128 9.12 -7.40 -14.57
CA GLU A 128 7.66 -7.44 -14.73
C GLU A 128 6.99 -6.12 -14.35
N GLY A 129 7.49 -5.49 -13.28
CA GLY A 129 7.08 -4.15 -12.86
C GLY A 129 7.40 -3.12 -13.95
N MET A 130 8.62 -3.13 -14.49
CA MET A 130 9.03 -2.19 -15.55
C MET A 130 8.22 -2.36 -16.84
N LYS A 131 7.77 -3.58 -17.18
CA LYS A 131 6.89 -3.81 -18.33
C LYS A 131 5.48 -3.23 -18.15
N ARG A 132 5.06 -3.01 -16.90
CA ARG A 132 3.75 -2.45 -16.53
C ARG A 132 3.81 -0.97 -16.24
N ALA A 133 5.01 -0.46 -15.93
CA ALA A 133 5.28 0.94 -15.77
C ALA A 133 5.42 1.63 -17.14
N ARG A 134 5.00 2.89 -17.20
CA ARG A 134 5.36 3.83 -18.25
C ARG A 134 6.20 4.96 -17.67
#